data_AF-A0A7W1JFH8-F1
#
_entry.id   AF-A0A7W1JFH8-F1
#
_cell.length_a   1.000
_cell.length_b   1.000
_cell.length_c   1.000
_cell.angle_alpha   90.00
_cell.angle_beta   90.00
_cell.angle_gamma   90.00
#
_symmetry.space_group_name_H-M   'P 1'
#
loop_
_entity.id
_entity.type
_entity.pdbx_description
1 polymer ?
#
loop_
_entity_poly.entity_id
_entity_poly.type
_entity_poly.pdbx_seq_one_letter_code
_entity_poly.pdbx_strand_id
1 'polypeptide(L)'
;MEYETNKSGDREKRWLIPIAALITFLFTFISAFLLMNLSALYRPEDTTADDVGTIEDGFCRVAVDAPSPYLRCGSPVKLFEKLRQNIIATAGFDFLAKCGDIKRHKKAKYSKQGVANDSKHKRGLAFDYNQEDARVLIVREDIAGITYWRTYLRCEKQDGTCGVKADIDTDNAGRVSAYLFDFTSAAEGLGWERIPAHEGWQYSWKKKEFWHYQLKNSLLDETEDFTDAEPDRMQKAKTSEVAIPLQIMKKLLGFR
;
A
#
# COMPACT_ATOMS: atom_id res chain seq x y z
N MET A 1 -0.43 -59.85 -58.62
CA MET A 1 -1.70 -59.11 -58.51
C MET A 1 -1.90 -58.85 -57.01
N GLU A 2 -1.31 -57.81 -56.42
CA GLU A 2 -1.71 -56.37 -56.48
C GLU A 2 -3.17 -56.22 -55.99
N TYR A 3 -3.54 -55.50 -54.94
CA TYR A 3 -3.03 -54.23 -54.40
C TYR A 3 -3.31 -54.11 -52.87
N GLU A 4 -2.36 -53.56 -52.12
CA GLU A 4 -2.62 -52.89 -50.84
C GLU A 4 -3.20 -51.48 -51.09
N THR A 5 -4.15 -51.04 -50.26
CA THR A 5 -4.39 -49.61 -50.02
C THR A 5 -4.61 -49.34 -48.53
N ASN A 6 -4.17 -48.15 -48.13
CA ASN A 6 -3.82 -47.68 -46.80
C ASN A 6 -4.69 -46.45 -46.45
N LYS A 7 -4.75 -46.08 -45.15
CA LYS A 7 -5.35 -44.85 -44.53
C LYS A 7 -6.88 -44.86 -44.38
N SER A 8 -7.52 -44.29 -43.36
CA SER A 8 -7.22 -43.31 -42.29
C SER A 8 -8.24 -43.58 -41.14
N GLY A 9 -8.00 -43.42 -39.84
CA GLY A 9 -7.29 -42.34 -39.17
C GLY A 9 -8.24 -41.19 -38.81
N ASP A 10 -9.15 -41.37 -37.84
CA ASP A 10 -9.60 -40.24 -37.02
C ASP A 10 -9.99 -40.66 -35.59
N ARG A 11 -9.38 -39.99 -34.61
CA ARG A 11 -9.54 -40.21 -33.16
C ARG A 11 -10.05 -38.89 -32.58
N GLU A 12 -11.35 -38.79 -32.34
CA GLU A 12 -11.90 -37.71 -31.53
C GLU A 12 -11.43 -37.85 -30.08
N LYS A 13 -10.53 -36.95 -29.65
CA LYS A 13 -10.15 -36.78 -28.25
C LYS A 13 -11.06 -35.72 -27.62
N ARG A 14 -12.11 -36.18 -26.91
CA ARG A 14 -12.89 -35.38 -25.97
C ARG A 14 -11.97 -34.87 -24.85
N TRP A 15 -11.81 -33.55 -24.75
CA TRP A 15 -11.20 -32.88 -23.60
C TRP A 15 -12.17 -32.90 -22.42
N LEU A 16 -12.05 -33.89 -21.55
CA LEU A 16 -12.65 -33.86 -20.22
C LEU A 16 -11.65 -33.18 -19.28
N ILE A 17 -11.93 -31.93 -18.92
CA ILE A 17 -11.22 -31.25 -17.83
C ILE A 17 -11.63 -31.97 -16.53
N PRO A 18 -10.70 -32.52 -15.73
CA PRO A 18 -11.06 -33.19 -14.48
C PRO A 18 -11.57 -32.15 -13.47
N ILE A 19 -12.78 -32.39 -12.96
CA ILE A 19 -13.51 -31.58 -11.96
C ILE A 19 -12.67 -31.27 -10.71
N ALA A 20 -11.62 -32.06 -10.44
CA ALA A 20 -10.65 -31.82 -9.38
C ALA A 20 -9.91 -30.48 -9.48
N ALA A 21 -9.71 -29.91 -10.68
CA ALA A 21 -8.99 -28.64 -10.84
C ALA A 21 -9.83 -27.40 -10.48
N LEU A 22 -11.17 -27.51 -10.43
CA LEU A 22 -12.05 -26.40 -10.06
C LEU A 22 -12.18 -26.23 -8.53
N ILE A 23 -12.03 -27.31 -7.76
CA ILE A 23 -12.21 -27.29 -6.30
C ILE A 23 -10.98 -26.70 -5.59
N THR A 24 -9.77 -26.88 -6.13
CA THR A 24 -8.54 -26.28 -5.58
C THR A 24 -8.49 -24.77 -5.79
N PHE A 25 -9.12 -24.24 -6.85
CA PHE A 25 -9.18 -22.80 -7.12
C PHE A 25 -10.19 -22.06 -6.22
N LEU A 26 -11.22 -22.77 -5.73
CA LEU A 26 -12.21 -22.19 -4.81
C LEU A 26 -11.69 -22.10 -3.37
N PHE A 27 -10.82 -23.01 -2.93
CA PHE A 27 -10.25 -23.00 -1.57
C PHE A 27 -9.12 -21.98 -1.39
N THR A 28 -8.36 -21.62 -2.44
CA THR A 28 -7.37 -20.54 -2.36
C THR A 28 -8.01 -19.15 -2.33
N PHE A 29 -9.17 -18.97 -2.99
CA PHE A 29 -9.88 -17.69 -2.99
C PHE A 29 -10.61 -17.39 -1.66
N ILE A 30 -11.12 -18.40 -0.96
CA ILE A 30 -11.81 -18.20 0.33
C ILE A 30 -10.80 -17.91 1.46
N SER A 31 -9.57 -18.42 1.40
CA SER A 31 -8.53 -18.14 2.40
C SER A 31 -8.04 -16.69 2.39
N ALA A 32 -8.03 -16.04 1.23
CA ALA A 32 -7.70 -14.61 1.12
C ALA A 32 -8.81 -13.72 1.71
N PHE A 33 -10.08 -14.17 1.61
CA PHE A 33 -11.23 -13.43 2.11
C PHE A 33 -11.40 -13.53 3.63
N LEU A 34 -10.95 -14.62 4.26
CA LEU A 34 -11.01 -14.77 5.72
C LEU A 34 -9.88 -14.02 6.45
N LEU A 35 -8.71 -13.84 5.82
CA LEU A 35 -7.62 -13.01 6.37
C LEU A 35 -7.91 -11.51 6.34
N MET A 36 -8.85 -11.05 5.50
CA MET A 36 -9.30 -9.65 5.47
C MET A 36 -10.20 -9.26 6.66
N ASN A 37 -10.62 -10.19 7.52
CA ASN A 37 -11.49 -9.90 8.66
C ASN A 37 -10.84 -10.06 10.05
N LEU A 38 -9.53 -10.32 10.13
CA LEU A 38 -8.81 -10.32 11.42
C LEU A 38 -8.17 -8.97 11.78
N SER A 39 -8.61 -7.88 11.16
CA SER A 39 -8.29 -6.50 11.58
C SER A 39 -9.05 -6.09 12.85
N ALA A 40 -9.92 -6.95 13.40
CA ALA A 40 -10.90 -6.60 14.43
C ALA A 40 -10.36 -6.49 15.87
N LEU A 41 -9.06 -6.64 16.13
CA LEU A 41 -8.51 -6.56 17.50
C LEU A 41 -7.39 -5.53 17.70
N TYR A 42 -6.97 -4.81 16.67
CA TYR A 42 -6.32 -3.52 16.87
C TYR A 42 -7.37 -2.44 16.66
N ARG A 43 -7.92 -1.93 17.76
CA ARG A 43 -8.64 -0.66 17.75
C ARG A 43 -7.54 0.39 17.71
N PRO A 44 -7.22 1.01 16.55
CA PRO A 44 -6.40 2.20 16.60
C PRO A 44 -7.10 3.13 17.58
N GLU A 45 -6.36 3.64 18.55
CA GLU A 45 -6.82 4.83 19.25
C GLU A 45 -7.19 5.81 18.15
N ASP A 46 -8.46 6.17 18.11
CA ASP A 46 -9.08 6.98 17.08
C ASP A 46 -8.38 8.33 17.16
N THR A 47 -7.23 8.41 16.49
CA THR A 47 -6.51 9.63 16.22
C THR A 47 -7.34 10.26 15.12
N THR A 48 -8.49 10.76 15.56
CA THR A 48 -9.20 11.82 14.89
C THR A 48 -8.14 12.81 14.43
N ALA A 49 -8.30 13.33 13.22
CA ALA A 49 -7.42 14.36 12.69
C ALA A 49 -7.31 15.60 13.62
N ASP A 50 -8.09 15.61 14.71
CA ASP A 50 -8.25 16.63 15.71
C ASP A 50 -7.23 16.49 16.87
N ASP A 51 -6.53 15.35 17.03
CA ASP A 51 -5.45 15.19 18.03
C ASP A 51 -4.04 15.45 17.47
N VAL A 52 -3.98 16.04 16.27
CA VAL A 52 -2.73 16.38 15.59
C VAL A 52 -2.23 17.72 16.11
N GLY A 53 -1.15 17.67 16.88
CA GLY A 53 -0.42 18.85 17.34
C GLY A 53 -0.23 19.90 16.24
N THR A 54 -0.50 21.16 16.61
CA THR A 54 -0.29 22.41 15.88
C THR A 54 -0.21 22.30 14.35
N ILE A 55 -1.33 22.59 13.68
CA ILE A 55 -1.37 22.91 12.25
C ILE A 55 -0.51 24.15 12.00
N GLU A 56 0.79 23.95 11.74
CA GLU A 56 1.65 24.98 11.17
C GLU A 56 1.72 24.76 9.66
N ASP A 57 1.28 25.74 8.88
CA ASP A 57 1.43 25.76 7.42
C ASP A 57 0.83 24.54 6.65
N GLY A 58 -0.25 23.93 7.15
CA GLY A 58 -0.91 22.79 6.48
C GLY A 58 -0.18 21.44 6.62
N PHE A 59 0.70 21.31 7.62
CA PHE A 59 1.37 20.07 7.98
C PHE A 59 0.77 19.47 9.25
N CYS A 60 0.73 18.15 9.29
CA CYS A 60 0.18 17.34 10.36
C CYS A 60 1.29 16.45 10.92
N ARG A 61 1.45 16.43 12.25
CA ARG A 61 2.40 15.54 12.92
C ARG A 61 1.92 14.09 12.80
N VAL A 62 2.83 13.17 12.50
CA VAL A 62 2.59 11.72 12.57
C VAL A 62 3.25 11.12 13.80
N ALA A 63 2.66 10.08 14.38
CA ALA A 63 3.08 9.49 15.65
C ALA A 63 4.24 8.50 15.47
N VAL A 64 5.40 9.01 15.03
CA VAL A 64 6.64 8.25 14.77
C VAL A 64 7.87 8.99 15.30
N ASP A 65 8.95 8.25 15.55
CA ASP A 65 10.28 8.79 15.81
C ASP A 65 10.95 9.19 14.47
N ALA A 66 11.12 10.48 14.25
CA ALA A 66 11.85 11.04 13.11
C ALA A 66 12.36 12.45 13.44
N PRO A 67 13.40 12.95 12.73
CA PRO A 67 13.91 14.32 12.95
C PRO A 67 12.86 15.42 12.78
N SER A 68 11.92 15.25 11.84
CA SER A 68 10.79 16.17 11.63
C SER A 68 9.56 15.37 11.16
N PRO A 69 8.75 14.83 12.10
CA PRO A 69 7.71 13.85 11.80
C PRO A 69 6.41 14.51 11.32
N TYR A 70 6.48 15.20 10.19
CA TYR A 70 5.35 15.95 9.65
C TYR A 70 5.10 15.60 8.18
N LEU A 71 3.86 15.29 7.83
CA LEU A 71 3.40 15.16 6.45
C LEU A 71 2.41 16.28 6.14
N ARG A 72 2.07 16.50 4.86
CA ARG A 72 0.96 17.40 4.52
C ARG A 72 -0.33 16.79 5.07
N CYS A 73 -1.17 17.60 5.71
CA CYS A 73 -2.46 17.16 6.22
C CYS A 73 -3.34 16.56 5.10
N GLY A 74 -4.30 15.72 5.48
CA GLY A 74 -5.20 15.04 4.54
C GLY A 74 -4.65 13.70 4.06
N SER A 75 -4.75 13.44 2.75
CA SER A 75 -4.42 12.13 2.17
C SER A 75 -2.99 11.63 2.47
N PRO A 76 -1.93 12.46 2.51
CA PRO A 76 -0.59 11.96 2.81
C PRO A 76 -0.47 11.31 4.19
N VAL A 77 -1.02 11.93 5.23
CA VAL A 77 -1.09 11.32 6.57
C VAL A 77 -1.92 10.04 6.54
N LYS A 78 -3.12 10.08 5.93
CA LYS A 78 -4.02 8.91 5.87
C LYS A 78 -3.36 7.70 5.18
N LEU A 79 -2.67 7.93 4.07
CA LEU A 79 -2.00 6.88 3.30
C LEU A 79 -0.74 6.36 4.00
N PHE A 80 -0.01 7.22 4.72
CA PHE A 80 1.12 6.81 5.55
C PHE A 80 0.67 5.91 6.71
N GLU A 81 -0.36 6.33 7.46
CA GLU A 81 -0.90 5.52 8.55
C GLU A 81 -1.50 4.21 8.03
N LYS A 82 -2.18 4.22 6.88
CA LYS A 82 -2.68 2.98 6.26
C LYS A 82 -1.55 2.02 5.89
N LEU A 83 -0.44 2.52 5.33
CA LEU A 83 0.74 1.70 5.07
C LEU A 83 1.32 1.12 6.35
N ARG A 84 1.48 1.95 7.39
CA ARG A 84 1.95 1.53 8.71
C ARG A 84 1.09 0.41 9.31
N GLN A 85 -0.23 0.58 9.30
CA GLN A 85 -1.17 -0.43 9.80
C GLN A 85 -1.11 -1.74 9.00
N ASN A 86 -0.98 -1.66 7.67
CA ASN A 86 -0.80 -2.86 6.84
C ASN A 86 0.46 -3.63 7.21
N ILE A 87 1.56 -2.93 7.51
CA ILE A 87 2.82 -3.55 7.93
C ILE A 87 2.65 -4.21 9.30
N ILE A 88 2.05 -3.52 10.27
CA ILE A 88 1.80 -4.11 11.60
C ILE A 88 0.97 -5.39 11.47
N ALA A 89 -0.12 -5.33 10.71
CA ALA A 89 -1.02 -6.47 10.53
C ALA A 89 -0.38 -7.66 9.79
N THR A 90 0.55 -7.39 8.85
CA THR A 90 1.06 -8.44 7.94
C THR A 90 2.49 -8.88 8.23
N ALA A 91 3.34 -7.98 8.74
CA ALA A 91 4.73 -8.26 9.09
C ALA A 91 4.91 -8.55 10.59
N GLY A 92 3.94 -8.17 11.42
CA GLY A 92 3.89 -8.41 12.87
C GLY A 92 4.49 -7.29 13.72
N PHE A 93 5.04 -6.24 13.12
CA PHE A 93 5.72 -5.17 13.85
C PHE A 93 5.51 -3.81 13.20
N ASP A 94 5.72 -2.75 13.97
CA ASP A 94 5.63 -1.38 13.47
C ASP A 94 6.96 -0.91 12.86
N PHE A 95 7.13 -1.19 11.57
CA PHE A 95 8.34 -0.80 10.83
C PHE A 95 8.51 0.72 10.72
N LEU A 96 7.42 1.46 10.58
CA LEU A 96 7.44 2.91 10.37
C LEU A 96 7.40 3.71 11.68
N ALA A 97 7.36 3.04 12.84
CA ALA A 97 7.54 3.67 14.15
C ALA A 97 8.79 4.55 14.23
N LYS A 98 9.83 4.24 13.45
CA LYS A 98 11.04 5.06 13.29
C LYS A 98 11.30 5.31 11.80
N CYS A 99 11.41 6.58 11.42
CA CYS A 99 11.77 7.01 10.07
C CYS A 99 13.09 7.78 10.07
N GLY A 100 13.87 7.63 9.00
CA GLY A 100 15.14 8.34 8.82
C GLY A 100 14.93 9.84 8.54
N ASP A 101 13.91 10.18 7.73
CA ASP A 101 13.56 11.55 7.37
C ASP A 101 12.09 11.62 6.91
N ILE A 102 11.42 12.75 7.13
CA ILE A 102 10.03 12.96 6.66
C ILE A 102 9.88 14.39 6.13
N LYS A 103 9.79 15.40 7.00
CA LYS A 103 9.74 16.81 6.58
C LYS A 103 11.13 17.44 6.54
N ARG A 104 11.46 18.06 5.42
CA ARG A 104 12.63 18.92 5.31
C ARG A 104 12.21 20.39 5.43
N HIS A 105 12.97 21.19 6.16
CA HIS A 105 12.67 22.60 6.33
C HIS A 105 12.70 23.35 4.98
N LYS A 106 11.75 24.26 4.73
CA LYS A 106 11.63 25.03 3.46
C LYS A 106 12.95 25.72 3.07
N LYS A 107 13.62 26.34 4.05
CA LYS A 107 14.91 27.05 3.88
C LYS A 107 16.16 26.15 3.89
N ALA A 108 16.02 24.83 4.06
CA ALA A 108 17.17 23.93 3.97
C ALA A 108 17.79 24.04 2.57
N LYS A 109 18.97 24.65 2.49
CA LYS A 109 19.81 24.68 1.29
C LYS A 109 20.66 23.43 1.32
N TYR A 110 20.42 22.51 0.38
CA TYR A 110 21.32 21.39 0.19
C TYR A 110 22.55 21.90 -0.57
N SER A 111 23.73 21.65 -0.02
CA SER A 111 25.01 21.99 -0.65
C SER A 111 25.37 21.08 -1.85
N LYS A 112 24.46 20.18 -2.25
CA LYS A 112 24.69 19.19 -3.31
C LYS A 112 23.95 19.58 -4.59
N GLN A 113 24.68 19.61 -5.71
CA GLN A 113 24.12 19.61 -7.06
C GLN A 113 23.14 18.44 -7.21
N GLY A 114 21.94 18.71 -7.76
CA GLY A 114 20.92 17.68 -8.05
C GLY A 114 19.79 17.57 -7.03
N VAL A 115 19.85 18.25 -5.87
CA VAL A 115 18.66 18.37 -5.00
C VAL A 115 17.77 19.48 -5.53
N ALA A 116 16.65 19.11 -6.16
CA ALA A 116 15.68 20.07 -6.63
C ALA A 116 15.20 20.96 -5.46
N ASN A 117 15.07 22.26 -5.71
CA ASN A 117 14.39 23.17 -4.78
C ASN A 117 12.94 22.71 -4.47
N ASP A 118 12.36 21.87 -5.32
CA ASP A 118 11.06 21.20 -5.18
C ASP A 118 11.17 19.75 -4.62
N SER A 119 11.82 19.60 -3.47
CA SER A 119 11.89 18.28 -2.80
C SER A 119 10.52 17.88 -2.23
N LYS A 120 10.07 16.65 -2.50
CA LYS A 120 8.82 16.09 -1.97
C LYS A 120 8.75 16.10 -0.44
N HIS A 121 9.88 15.92 0.25
CA HIS A 121 9.95 16.07 1.71
C HIS A 121 9.65 17.50 2.19
N LYS A 122 10.04 18.54 1.44
CA LYS A 122 9.71 19.93 1.79
C LYS A 122 8.21 20.20 1.68
N ARG A 123 7.52 19.42 0.85
CA ARG A 123 6.08 19.46 0.63
C ARG A 123 5.30 18.51 1.55
N GLY A 124 5.99 17.70 2.37
CA GLY A 124 5.35 16.70 3.23
C GLY A 124 4.70 15.57 2.44
N LEU A 125 5.28 15.23 1.29
CA LEU A 125 4.81 14.21 0.34
C LEU A 125 5.81 13.07 0.17
N ALA A 126 6.77 12.94 1.08
CA ALA A 126 7.77 11.88 1.06
C ALA A 126 8.20 11.50 2.48
N PHE A 127 8.69 10.28 2.62
CA PHE A 127 9.34 9.78 3.82
C PHE A 127 10.49 8.84 3.44
N ASP A 128 11.49 8.80 4.31
CA ASP A 128 12.61 7.88 4.30
C ASP A 128 12.44 6.93 5.48
N TYR A 129 12.31 5.63 5.24
CA TYR A 129 12.29 4.67 6.36
C TYR A 129 13.68 4.56 7.00
N ASN A 130 13.76 4.02 8.23
CA ASN A 130 15.04 3.79 8.91
C ASN A 130 15.88 2.71 8.21
N GLN A 131 17.05 3.08 7.66
CA GLN A 131 17.91 2.16 6.91
C GLN A 131 18.66 1.16 7.79
N GLU A 132 18.72 1.40 9.10
CA GLU A 132 19.46 0.58 10.07
C GLU A 132 18.70 -0.66 10.54
N ASP A 133 17.43 -0.81 10.14
CA ASP A 133 16.62 -1.95 10.56
C ASP A 133 17.10 -3.25 9.90
N ALA A 134 17.61 -4.19 10.70
CA ALA A 134 18.15 -5.47 10.24
C ALA A 134 17.12 -6.40 9.57
N ARG A 135 15.82 -6.06 9.65
CA ARG A 135 14.73 -6.77 8.95
C ARG A 135 14.59 -6.33 7.50
N VAL A 136 15.18 -5.20 7.11
CA VAL A 136 15.15 -4.69 5.74
C VAL A 136 16.02 -5.57 4.84
N LEU A 137 15.43 -6.06 3.76
CA LEU A 137 16.08 -6.81 2.70
C LEU A 137 15.81 -6.10 1.39
N ILE A 138 16.86 -5.82 0.63
CA ILE A 138 16.74 -5.06 -0.61
C ILE A 138 17.13 -5.91 -1.82
N VAL A 139 16.36 -5.80 -2.89
CA VAL A 139 16.57 -6.52 -4.15
C VAL A 139 16.62 -5.50 -5.28
N ARG A 140 17.66 -5.57 -6.10
CA ARG A 140 17.76 -4.70 -7.28
C ARG A 140 16.70 -5.09 -8.31
N GLU A 141 16.05 -4.09 -8.89
CA GLU A 141 15.16 -4.24 -10.04
C GLU A 141 15.54 -3.24 -11.13
N ASP A 142 15.76 -3.73 -12.35
CA ASP A 142 15.98 -2.87 -13.51
C ASP A 142 14.71 -2.86 -14.38
N ILE A 143 14.08 -1.70 -14.51
CA ILE A 143 12.82 -1.51 -15.23
C ILE A 143 13.04 -0.49 -16.33
N ALA A 144 12.85 -0.91 -17.59
CA ALA A 144 13.04 -0.04 -18.76
C ALA A 144 14.39 0.71 -18.79
N GLY A 145 15.47 0.07 -18.33
CA GLY A 145 16.80 0.66 -18.28
C GLY A 145 17.07 1.57 -17.07
N ILE A 146 16.12 1.67 -16.14
CA ILE A 146 16.24 2.44 -14.90
C ILE A 146 16.36 1.47 -13.72
N THR A 147 17.34 1.71 -12.84
CA THR A 147 17.57 0.85 -11.67
C THR A 147 16.84 1.38 -10.44
N TYR A 148 16.13 0.47 -9.77
CA TYR A 148 15.43 0.67 -8.52
C TYR A 148 15.86 -0.40 -7.51
N TRP A 149 15.49 -0.21 -6.24
CA TRP A 149 15.56 -1.24 -5.23
C TRP A 149 14.16 -1.52 -4.71
N ARG A 150 13.80 -2.80 -4.68
CA ARG A 150 12.62 -3.31 -3.99
C ARG A 150 13.00 -3.63 -2.55
N THR A 151 12.12 -3.27 -1.62
CA THR A 151 12.27 -3.52 -0.20
C THR A 151 11.32 -4.63 0.23
N TYR A 152 11.88 -5.65 0.87
CA TYR A 152 11.17 -6.65 1.63
C TYR A 152 11.49 -6.47 3.11
N LEU A 153 10.52 -6.82 3.96
CA LEU A 153 10.71 -6.92 5.40
C LEU A 153 10.69 -8.37 5.80
N ARG A 154 11.72 -8.82 6.52
CA ARG A 154 11.66 -10.10 7.21
C ARG A 154 10.58 -10.02 8.28
N CYS A 155 9.59 -10.89 8.15
CA CYS A 155 8.46 -11.00 9.05
C CYS A 155 8.91 -11.31 10.48
N GLU A 156 8.22 -10.78 11.50
CA GLU A 156 8.57 -11.02 12.91
C GLU A 156 8.50 -12.52 13.25
N LYS A 157 7.42 -13.18 12.79
CA LYS A 157 7.26 -14.63 12.91
C LYS A 157 7.67 -15.31 11.61
N GLN A 158 8.51 -16.33 11.73
CA GLN A 158 9.01 -17.13 10.60
C GLN A 158 8.33 -18.50 10.53
N ASP A 159 7.08 -18.58 10.97
CA ASP A 159 6.26 -19.79 11.08
C ASP A 159 5.15 -19.88 10.02
N GLY A 160 5.05 -18.88 9.14
CA GLY A 160 4.03 -18.79 8.10
C GLY A 160 2.73 -18.11 8.51
N THR A 161 2.65 -17.57 9.72
CA THR A 161 1.51 -16.74 10.15
C THR A 161 1.54 -15.33 9.57
N CYS A 162 2.66 -14.90 8.99
CA CYS A 162 2.83 -13.57 8.45
C CYS A 162 3.69 -13.60 7.17
N GLY A 163 3.42 -12.69 6.23
CA GLY A 163 4.12 -12.61 4.94
C GLY A 163 3.98 -13.85 4.04
N VAL A 164 4.88 -13.97 3.07
CA VAL A 164 4.96 -15.11 2.13
C VAL A 164 6.36 -15.73 2.18
N LYS A 165 6.46 -17.07 2.21
CA LYS A 165 7.75 -17.76 2.15
C LYS A 165 8.39 -17.52 0.79
N ALA A 166 9.62 -17.04 0.79
CA ALA A 166 10.39 -16.81 -0.44
C ALA A 166 11.88 -17.08 -0.22
N ASP A 167 12.53 -17.47 -1.33
CA ASP A 167 13.98 -17.58 -1.45
C ASP A 167 14.45 -16.46 -2.39
N ILE A 168 15.10 -15.43 -1.84
CA ILE A 168 15.53 -14.24 -2.59
C ILE A 168 17.02 -13.98 -2.43
N ASP A 169 17.65 -13.50 -3.49
CA ASP A 169 19.03 -13.01 -3.46
C ASP A 169 18.99 -11.50 -3.20
N THR A 170 19.50 -11.09 -2.04
CA THR A 170 19.44 -9.71 -1.55
C THR A 170 20.79 -9.02 -1.67
N ASP A 171 20.75 -7.72 -1.93
CA ASP A 171 21.94 -6.88 -2.05
C ASP A 171 22.69 -6.71 -0.71
N ASN A 172 21.98 -6.82 0.42
CA ASN A 172 22.51 -6.51 1.75
C ASN A 172 22.70 -7.72 2.67
N ALA A 173 22.08 -8.86 2.38
CA ALA A 173 22.16 -10.05 3.23
C ALA A 173 22.48 -11.35 2.46
N GLY A 174 22.78 -11.26 1.15
CA GLY A 174 22.98 -12.44 0.30
C GLY A 174 21.68 -13.22 0.10
N ARG A 175 21.79 -14.54 -0.08
CA ARG A 175 20.63 -15.41 -0.27
C ARG A 175 19.87 -15.61 1.04
N VAL A 176 18.57 -15.31 1.05
CA VAL A 176 17.69 -15.41 2.21
C VAL A 176 16.50 -16.31 1.89
N SER A 177 16.23 -17.27 2.78
CA SER A 177 15.00 -18.09 2.78
C SER A 177 14.14 -17.73 3.98
N ALA A 178 13.09 -16.93 3.80
CA ALA A 178 12.32 -16.38 4.92
C ALA A 178 10.86 -16.12 4.53
N TYR A 179 10.00 -15.97 5.53
CA TYR A 179 8.71 -15.32 5.36
C TYR A 179 8.93 -13.81 5.27
N LEU A 180 8.46 -13.22 4.19
CA LEU A 180 8.73 -11.84 3.83
C LEU A 180 7.44 -11.08 3.57
N PHE A 181 7.41 -9.83 4.01
CA PHE A 181 6.41 -8.85 3.60
C PHE A 181 7.00 -7.96 2.49
N ASP A 182 6.28 -7.83 1.39
CA ASP A 182 6.69 -6.98 0.26
C ASP A 182 6.28 -5.52 0.52
N PHE A 183 7.18 -4.78 1.17
CA PHE A 183 6.95 -3.38 1.52
C PHE A 183 6.76 -2.51 0.30
N THR A 184 7.57 -2.69 -0.74
CA THR A 184 7.45 -1.91 -1.97
C THR A 184 6.09 -2.09 -2.62
N SER A 185 5.60 -3.32 -2.74
CA SER A 185 4.26 -3.59 -3.30
C SER A 185 3.16 -2.93 -2.46
N ALA A 186 3.24 -3.05 -1.13
CA ALA A 186 2.25 -2.46 -0.23
C ALA A 186 2.23 -0.92 -0.31
N ALA A 187 3.40 -0.29 -0.40
CA ALA A 187 3.54 1.15 -0.55
C ALA A 187 3.00 1.63 -1.91
N GLU A 188 3.40 0.96 -3.01
CA GLU A 188 2.98 1.28 -4.38
C GLU A 188 1.47 1.11 -4.59
N GLY A 189 0.87 0.10 -3.94
CA GLY A 189 -0.59 -0.10 -3.92
C GLY A 189 -1.37 1.01 -3.21
N LEU A 190 -0.70 1.81 -2.38
CA LEU A 190 -1.27 2.99 -1.71
C LEU A 190 -0.86 4.31 -2.37
N GLY A 191 -0.15 4.25 -3.51
CA GLY A 191 0.24 5.44 -4.24
C GLY A 191 1.58 6.05 -3.86
N TRP A 192 2.32 5.43 -2.93
CA TRP A 192 3.71 5.76 -2.66
C TRP A 192 4.61 5.12 -3.71
N GLU A 193 5.43 5.91 -4.38
CA GLU A 193 6.43 5.43 -5.32
C GLU A 193 7.83 5.55 -4.71
N ARG A 194 8.66 4.55 -4.97
CA ARG A 194 10.11 4.64 -4.81
C ARG A 194 10.71 5.49 -5.94
N ILE A 195 11.89 6.05 -5.69
CA ILE A 195 12.65 6.80 -6.71
C ILE A 195 13.72 5.92 -7.36
N PRO A 196 14.14 6.26 -8.59
CA PRO A 196 15.28 5.57 -9.20
C PRO A 196 16.57 5.88 -8.44
N ALA A 197 17.51 4.95 -8.51
CA ALA A 197 18.83 5.19 -7.99
C ALA A 197 19.56 6.29 -8.77
N HIS A 198 20.39 7.03 -8.05
CA HIS A 198 21.25 8.04 -8.65
C HIS A 198 22.44 7.43 -9.38
N GLU A 199 22.96 8.15 -10.37
CA GLU A 199 24.16 7.77 -11.10
C GLU A 199 25.34 7.50 -10.16
N GLY A 200 26.01 6.36 -10.34
CA GLY A 200 27.13 5.92 -9.50
C GLY A 200 26.71 5.19 -8.22
N TRP A 201 25.48 4.65 -8.17
CA TRP A 201 25.00 3.77 -7.11
C TRP A 201 25.90 2.55 -6.87
N GLN A 202 26.61 2.08 -7.90
CA GLN A 202 27.55 0.97 -7.82
C GLN A 202 28.68 1.24 -6.81
N TYR A 203 29.00 2.52 -6.61
CA TYR A 203 30.10 2.97 -5.75
C TYR A 203 29.61 3.60 -4.45
N SER A 204 28.29 3.78 -4.28
CA SER A 204 27.73 4.40 -3.09
C SER A 204 26.35 3.85 -2.78
N TRP A 205 26.24 3.15 -1.65
CA TRP A 205 24.96 2.66 -1.16
C TRP A 205 23.94 3.80 -0.97
N LYS A 206 24.41 5.00 -0.60
CA LYS A 206 23.58 6.20 -0.44
C LYS A 206 22.91 6.65 -1.73
N LYS A 207 23.44 6.24 -2.89
CA LYS A 207 22.86 6.56 -4.19
C LYS A 207 21.83 5.52 -4.67
N LYS A 208 21.63 4.43 -3.91
CA LYS A 208 20.59 3.42 -4.22
C LYS A 208 19.18 3.89 -3.88
N GLU A 209 19.04 4.85 -2.96
CA GLU A 209 17.77 5.50 -2.57
C GLU A 209 16.63 4.53 -2.20
N PHE A 210 16.97 3.32 -1.75
CA PHE A 210 16.00 2.23 -1.50
C PHE A 210 15.00 2.55 -0.38
N TRP A 211 15.30 3.54 0.46
CA TRP A 211 14.49 3.96 1.61
C TRP A 211 13.51 5.08 1.30
N HIS A 212 13.70 5.79 0.19
CA HIS A 212 12.93 6.99 -0.15
C HIS A 212 11.65 6.61 -0.87
N TYR A 213 10.51 7.00 -0.28
CA TYR A 213 9.19 6.87 -0.89
C TYR A 213 8.50 8.23 -0.93
N GLN A 214 7.83 8.52 -2.04
CA GLN A 214 7.11 9.77 -2.26
C GLN A 214 5.73 9.51 -2.85
N LEU A 215 4.76 10.40 -2.63
CA LEU A 215 3.46 10.26 -3.28
C LEU A 215 3.57 10.56 -4.78
N LYS A 216 2.95 9.69 -5.58
CA LYS A 216 2.74 9.88 -7.02
C LYS A 216 2.07 11.22 -7.28
N ASN A 217 2.56 11.95 -8.28
CA ASN A 217 1.98 13.24 -8.67
C ASN A 217 0.50 13.15 -9.04
N SER A 218 0.07 12.04 -9.66
CA SER A 218 -1.32 11.83 -10.06
C SER A 218 -2.31 11.84 -8.89
N LEU A 219 -1.84 11.53 -7.68
CA LEU A 219 -2.65 11.55 -6.46
C LEU A 219 -2.60 12.89 -5.74
N LEU A 220 -1.94 13.90 -6.31
CA LEU A 220 -1.96 15.26 -5.76
C LEU A 220 -3.14 16.08 -6.29
N ASP A 221 -3.55 15.86 -7.54
CA ASP A 221 -4.69 16.56 -8.14
C ASP A 221 -6.04 16.10 -7.56
N GLU A 222 -6.17 14.84 -7.18
CA GLU A 222 -7.39 14.31 -6.52
C GLU A 222 -7.53 14.78 -5.05
N THR A 223 -6.50 15.42 -4.49
CA THR A 223 -6.47 15.81 -3.07
C THR A 223 -6.84 17.26 -2.80
N GLU A 224 -7.06 18.06 -3.85
CA GLU A 224 -7.59 19.42 -3.73
C GLU A 224 -9.14 19.42 -3.65
N ASP A 225 -9.82 18.30 -3.94
CA ASP A 225 -11.30 18.21 -3.91
C ASP A 225 -11.88 17.79 -2.53
N PHE A 226 -11.04 17.80 -1.49
CA PHE A 226 -11.49 17.59 -0.09
C PHE A 226 -11.51 18.88 0.73
N THR A 227 -11.48 20.04 0.08
CA THR A 227 -11.87 21.31 0.71
C THR A 227 -13.39 21.47 0.61
N ASP A 228 -14.06 21.38 1.76
CA ASP A 228 -15.40 21.93 2.02
C ASP A 228 -16.61 21.29 1.32
N ALA A 229 -16.67 19.95 1.21
CA ALA A 229 -17.97 19.27 1.10
C ALA A 229 -18.67 19.20 2.48
N GLU A 230 -19.17 20.36 2.89
CA GLU A 230 -20.30 20.67 3.78
C GLU A 230 -20.96 19.47 4.52
N PRO A 231 -20.93 19.41 5.88
CA PRO A 231 -21.52 18.32 6.67
C PRO A 231 -23.06 18.23 6.57
N ASP A 232 -23.71 19.17 5.89
CA ASP A 232 -25.17 19.32 5.84
C ASP A 232 -25.84 18.31 4.88
N ARG A 233 -25.08 17.65 3.99
CA ARG A 233 -25.65 16.74 2.99
C ARG A 233 -26.02 15.35 3.53
N MET A 234 -25.42 14.88 4.63
CA MET A 234 -25.80 13.60 5.26
C MET A 234 -26.99 13.72 6.22
N GLN A 235 -27.34 14.93 6.68
CA GLN A 235 -28.48 15.12 7.58
C GLN A 235 -29.80 15.32 6.82
N LYS A 236 -29.75 15.79 5.56
CA LYS A 236 -30.95 15.92 4.70
C LYS A 236 -31.43 14.59 4.09
N ALA A 237 -30.55 13.60 3.94
CA ALA A 237 -30.90 12.28 3.42
C ALA A 237 -31.51 11.33 4.47
N LYS A 238 -31.36 11.64 5.78
CA LYS A 238 -31.86 10.80 6.87
C LYS A 238 -33.28 11.16 7.35
N THR A 239 -33.89 12.20 6.76
CA THR A 239 -35.21 12.72 7.17
C THR A 239 -36.29 12.61 6.07
N SER A 240 -36.00 11.95 4.94
CA SER A 240 -36.95 11.80 3.84
C SER A 240 -37.41 10.37 3.56
N GLU A 241 -37.08 9.40 4.40
CA GLU A 241 -37.74 8.09 4.37
C GLU A 241 -38.70 7.96 5.56
N VAL A 242 -39.92 7.52 5.24
CA VAL A 242 -41.09 7.36 6.11
C VAL A 242 -41.92 8.63 6.35
N ALA A 243 -42.47 9.19 5.28
CA ALA A 243 -43.79 9.81 5.33
C ALA A 243 -44.68 9.17 4.26
N ILE A 244 -45.43 8.13 4.63
CA ILE A 244 -46.53 7.65 3.80
C ILE A 244 -47.58 8.78 3.77
N PRO A 245 -47.95 9.32 2.60
CA PRO A 245 -48.97 10.36 2.52
C PRO A 245 -50.27 9.89 3.20
N LEU A 246 -50.88 10.74 4.04
CA LEU A 246 -52.09 10.42 4.81
C LEU A 246 -53.27 9.93 3.93
N GLN A 247 -53.24 10.23 2.63
CA GLN A 247 -54.20 9.74 1.64
C GLN A 247 -54.06 8.25 1.31
N ILE A 248 -52.86 7.67 1.46
CA ILE A 248 -52.61 6.23 1.20
C ILE A 248 -53.09 5.37 2.39
N MET A 249 -53.00 5.88 3.62
CA MET A 249 -53.50 5.20 4.83
C MET A 249 -55.04 5.04 4.83
N LYS A 250 -55.81 6.01 4.34
CA LYS A 250 -57.28 5.90 4.28
C LYS A 250 -57.75 4.81 3.31
N LYS A 251 -56.99 4.56 2.24
CA LYS A 251 -57.34 3.57 1.20
C LYS A 251 -56.98 2.13 1.60
N LEU A 252 -56.02 1.95 2.52
CA LEU A 252 -55.60 0.64 3.02
C LEU A 252 -56.41 0.14 4.22
N LEU A 253 -57.09 1.03 4.96
CA LEU A 253 -57.84 0.68 6.18
C LEU A 253 -59.36 0.65 6.01
N GLY A 254 -59.88 0.82 4.80
CA GLY A 254 -61.30 0.58 4.50
C GLY A 254 -62.32 1.48 5.19
N PHE A 255 -61.92 2.66 5.68
CA PHE A 255 -62.86 3.66 6.16
C PHE A 255 -63.40 4.48 4.97
N ARG A 256 -64.73 4.45 4.78
CA ARG A 256 -65.43 5.42 3.92
C ARG A 256 -65.51 6.77 4.62
#